data_AF-A0A2M9A9L5-F1
#
_entry.id   AF-A0A2M9A9L5-F1
#
_cell.length_a   1.000
_cell.length_b   1.000
_cell.length_c   1.000
_cell.angle_alpha   90.00
_cell.angle_beta   90.00
_cell.angle_gamma   90.00
#
_symmetry.space_group_name_H-M   'P 1'
#
loop_
_entity.id
_entity.type
_entity.pdbx_description
1 polymer ?
#
loop_
_entity_poly.entity_id
_entity_poly.type
_entity_poly.pdbx_seq_one_letter_code
_entity_poly.pdbx_strand_id
1 'polypeptide(L)'
;MPKIDLQNLQKMEDDRFAEALAKVLRRHRKARGITRDGLAFQLGLHKNTLYGVEVGIKRKSGHFSHTQLTMTNFIRLAAFFGYQPGEFLQDVLIEAIDC
;
A
#
# COMPACT_ATOMS: atom_id res chain seq x y z
N MET A 1 32.06 2.50 17.85
CA MET A 1 31.00 1.76 17.13
C MET A 1 30.04 2.79 16.54
N PRO A 2 29.73 2.77 15.23
CA PRO A 2 28.68 3.62 14.69
C PRO A 2 27.35 3.27 15.36
N LYS A 3 26.61 4.29 15.81
CA LYS A 3 25.25 4.09 16.33
C LYS A 3 24.34 3.78 15.15
N ILE A 4 23.70 2.62 15.18
CA ILE A 4 22.62 2.30 14.26
C ILE A 4 21.45 3.23 14.57
N ASP A 5 20.99 3.97 13.57
CA ASP A 5 19.79 4.79 13.68
C ASP A 5 18.56 3.90 13.41
N LEU A 6 18.01 3.36 14.49
CA LEU A 6 16.83 2.48 14.46
C LEU A 6 15.60 3.18 13.86
N GLN A 7 15.48 4.51 13.97
CA GLN A 7 14.36 5.25 13.42
C GLN A 7 14.46 5.34 11.89
N ASN A 8 15.67 5.53 11.36
CA ASN A 8 15.90 5.51 9.92
C ASN A 8 15.67 4.12 9.33
N LEU A 9 16.11 3.05 10.02
CA LEU A 9 15.84 1.68 9.57
C LEU A 9 14.33 1.38 9.49
N GLN A 10 13.59 1.69 10.56
CA GLN A 10 12.15 1.47 10.59
C GLN A 10 11.42 2.24 9.48
N LYS A 11 11.82 3.49 9.24
CA LYS A 11 11.25 4.30 8.16
C LYS A 11 11.54 3.70 6.78
N MET A 12 12.74 3.15 6.56
CA MET A 12 13.07 2.48 5.30
C MET A 12 12.21 1.23 5.08
N GLU A 13 11.94 0.46 6.13
CA GLU A 13 11.05 -0.71 6.06
C GLU A 13 9.61 -0.30 5.77
N ASP A 14 9.10 0.75 6.42
CA ASP A 14 7.76 1.31 6.19
C ASP A 14 7.60 1.79 4.74
N ASP A 15 8.60 2.52 4.22
CA ASP A 15 8.60 3.02 2.84
C ASP A 15 8.59 1.86 1.83
N ARG A 16 9.39 0.81 2.05
CA ARG A 16 9.42 -0.41 1.19
C ARG A 16 8.10 -1.15 1.20
N PHE A 17 7.52 -1.36 2.39
CA PHE A 17 6.22 -2.03 2.52
C PHE A 17 5.12 -1.25 1.79
N ALA A 18 5.10 0.08 1.92
CA ALA A 18 4.11 0.90 1.26
C ALA A 18 4.26 0.92 -0.27
N GLU A 19 5.50 0.92 -0.80
CA GLU A 19 5.75 0.79 -2.23
C GLU A 19 5.26 -0.57 -2.76
N ALA A 20 5.56 -1.66 -2.06
CA ALA A 20 5.10 -2.99 -2.41
C ALA A 20 3.58 -3.08 -2.42
N LEU A 21 2.91 -2.57 -1.39
CA LEU A 21 1.45 -2.49 -1.32
C LEU A 21 0.87 -1.74 -2.52
N ALA A 22 1.48 -0.62 -2.91
CA ALA A 22 1.06 0.16 -4.07
C ALA A 22 1.18 -0.64 -5.39
N LYS A 23 2.27 -1.39 -5.57
CA LYS A 23 2.51 -2.26 -6.74
C LYS A 23 1.50 -3.39 -6.80
N VAL A 24 1.33 -4.14 -5.71
CA VAL A 24 0.38 -5.25 -5.58
C VAL A 24 -1.05 -4.76 -5.86
N LEU A 25 -1.48 -3.67 -5.22
CA LEU A 25 -2.80 -3.08 -5.42
C LEU A 25 -3.03 -2.70 -6.89
N ARG A 26 -2.05 -2.02 -7.51
CA ARG A 26 -2.12 -1.60 -8.91
C ARG A 26 -2.21 -2.79 -9.85
N ARG A 27 -1.44 -3.86 -9.58
CA ARG A 27 -1.44 -5.11 -10.35
C ARG A 27 -2.81 -5.78 -10.30
N HIS A 28 -3.34 -6.05 -9.10
CA HIS A 28 -4.67 -6.67 -8.92
C HIS A 28 -5.81 -5.85 -9.53
N ARG A 29 -5.74 -4.53 -9.38
CA ARG A 29 -6.75 -3.62 -9.93
C ARG A 29 -6.72 -3.61 -11.46
N LYS A 30 -5.53 -3.48 -12.07
CA LYS A 30 -5.37 -3.46 -13.53
C LYS A 30 -5.74 -4.81 -14.17
N ALA A 31 -5.40 -5.93 -13.53
CA ALA A 31 -5.78 -7.26 -13.99
C ALA A 31 -7.30 -7.44 -14.10
N ARG A 32 -8.08 -6.71 -13.28
CA ARG A 32 -9.55 -6.70 -13.30
C ARG A 32 -10.16 -5.58 -14.15
N GLY A 33 -9.34 -4.75 -14.81
CA GLY A 33 -9.84 -3.61 -15.61
C GLY A 33 -10.49 -2.48 -14.80
N ILE A 34 -10.24 -2.41 -13.48
CA ILE A 34 -10.91 -1.45 -12.60
C ILE A 34 -10.10 -0.15 -12.53
N THR A 35 -10.75 1.01 -12.58
CA THR A 35 -10.08 2.30 -12.35
C THR A 35 -9.84 2.52 -10.86
N ARG A 36 -8.86 3.35 -10.50
CA ARG A 36 -8.59 3.65 -9.08
C ARG A 36 -9.83 4.22 -8.37
N ASP A 37 -10.50 5.18 -9.01
CA ASP A 37 -11.72 5.79 -8.49
C ASP A 37 -12.87 4.77 -8.42
N GLY A 38 -12.96 3.85 -9.40
CA GLY A 38 -13.93 2.76 -9.37
C GLY A 38 -13.73 1.82 -8.18
N LEU A 39 -12.48 1.45 -7.89
CA LEU A 39 -12.16 0.64 -6.71
C LEU A 39 -12.46 1.39 -5.41
N ALA A 40 -12.13 2.69 -5.35
CA ALA A 40 -12.44 3.51 -4.17
C ALA A 40 -13.96 3.57 -3.95
N PHE A 41 -14.74 3.78 -5.01
CA PHE A 41 -16.20 3.80 -4.97
C PHE A 41 -16.78 2.47 -4.49
N GLN A 42 -16.34 1.34 -5.06
CA GLN A 42 -16.81 0.00 -4.65
C GLN A 42 -16.50 -0.32 -3.18
N LEU A 43 -15.42 0.26 -2.65
CA LEU A 43 -15.05 0.14 -1.24
C LEU A 43 -15.59 1.27 -0.37
N GLY A 44 -16.45 2.16 -0.87
CA GLY A 44 -16.95 3.31 -0.11
C GLY A 44 -15.82 4.17 0.49
N LEU A 45 -14.68 4.26 -0.20
CA LEU A 45 -13.53 5.06 0.19
C LEU A 45 -13.54 6.40 -0.56
N HIS A 46 -13.00 7.43 0.08
CA HIS A 46 -12.74 8.69 -0.61
C HIS A 46 -11.72 8.47 -1.75
N LYS A 47 -11.92 9.10 -2.91
CA LYS A 47 -11.06 8.94 -4.11
C LYS A 47 -9.57 9.14 -3.83
N ASN A 48 -9.25 10.05 -2.90
CA ASN A 48 -7.86 10.35 -2.54
C ASN A 48 -7.20 9.25 -1.70
N THR A 49 -7.96 8.35 -1.06
CA THR A 49 -7.40 7.28 -0.23
C THR A 49 -6.56 6.33 -1.07
N LEU A 50 -7.13 5.78 -2.15
CA LEU A 50 -6.38 4.89 -3.03
C LEU A 50 -5.36 5.65 -3.89
N TYR A 51 -5.58 6.95 -4.17
CA TYR A 51 -4.55 7.78 -4.79
C TYR A 51 -3.30 7.84 -3.91
N GLY A 52 -3.48 8.13 -2.61
CA GLY A 52 -2.39 8.19 -1.65
C GLY A 52 -1.65 6.87 -1.48
N VAL A 53 -2.37 5.75 -1.55
CA VAL A 53 -1.78 4.40 -1.49
C VAL A 53 -1.01 4.09 -2.78
N GLU A 54 -1.60 4.22 -3.97
CA GLU A 54 -0.95 3.77 -5.22
C GLU A 54 0.17 4.69 -5.73
N VAL A 55 0.09 5.98 -5.44
CA VAL A 55 1.05 6.98 -5.98
C VAL A 55 2.12 7.30 -4.96
N GLY A 56 1.82 7.14 -3.66
CA GLY A 56 2.63 7.68 -2.59
C GLY A 56 2.61 9.21 -2.65
N ILE A 57 2.07 9.88 -1.63
CA ILE A 57 2.19 11.34 -1.59
C ILE A 57 3.61 11.67 -1.13
N LYS A 58 4.56 11.79 -2.07
CA LYS A 58 5.87 12.35 -1.76
C LYS A 58 5.68 13.84 -1.48
N ARG A 59 5.60 14.22 -0.19
CA ARG A 59 5.56 15.63 0.20
C ARG A 59 6.88 16.29 -0.23
N LYS A 60 6.85 17.61 -0.47
CA LYS A 60 8.05 18.41 -0.81
C LYS A 60 9.21 18.25 0.19
N SER A 61 8.93 17.79 1.42
CA SER A 61 9.90 17.43 2.45
C SER A 61 10.65 16.11 2.22
N GLY A 62 10.35 15.38 1.13
CA GLY A 62 10.93 14.06 0.87
C GLY A 62 10.29 12.92 1.66
N HIS A 63 9.26 13.20 2.46
CA HIS A 63 8.51 12.20 3.22
C HIS A 63 7.27 11.74 2.44
N PHE A 64 7.04 10.43 2.38
CA PHE A 64 5.75 9.91 1.95
C PHE A 64 4.71 10.22 3.04
N SER A 65 3.70 11.03 2.74
CA SER A 65 2.47 10.96 3.52
C SER A 65 1.62 9.85 2.93
N HIS A 66 1.92 8.62 3.34
CA HIS A 66 1.01 7.53 3.12
C HIS A 66 -0.34 7.96 3.70
N THR A 67 -1.40 7.97 2.89
CA THR A 67 -2.71 7.83 3.50
C THR A 67 -2.64 6.48 4.21
N GLN A 68 -2.62 6.51 5.55
CA GLN A 68 -2.55 5.29 6.34
C GLN A 68 -3.72 4.41 5.93
N LEU A 69 -3.41 3.35 5.18
CA LEU A 69 -4.40 2.34 4.89
C LEU A 69 -4.67 1.64 6.21
N THR A 70 -5.82 1.93 6.81
CA THR A 70 -6.21 1.26 8.05
C THR A 70 -6.29 -0.24 7.81
N MET A 71 -6.07 -1.03 8.86
CA MET A 71 -6.21 -2.49 8.79
C MET A 71 -7.58 -2.90 8.24
N THR A 72 -8.65 -2.18 8.62
CA THR A 72 -10.00 -2.39 8.07
C THR A 72 -10.04 -2.24 6.55
N ASN A 73 -9.42 -1.20 6.00
CA ASN A 73 -9.40 -1.01 4.55
C ASN A 73 -8.48 -1.99 3.82
N PHE A 74 -7.40 -2.44 4.47
CA PHE A 74 -6.57 -3.54 3.97
C PHE A 74 -7.37 -4.84 3.85
N ILE A 75 -8.10 -5.22 4.89
CA ILE A 75 -8.95 -6.42 4.89
C ILE A 75 -10.04 -6.31 3.81
N ARG A 76 -10.65 -5.14 3.66
CA ARG A 76 -11.67 -4.90 2.63
C ARG A 76 -11.10 -5.00 1.21
N LEU A 77 -9.86 -4.55 1.00
CA LEU A 77 -9.15 -4.70 -0.27
C LEU A 77 -8.85 -6.18 -0.56
N ALA A 78 -8.34 -6.93 0.41
CA ALA A 78 -8.08 -8.36 0.28
C ALA A 78 -9.37 -9.11 -0.11
N ALA A 79 -10.45 -8.87 0.64
CA ALA A 79 -11.75 -9.48 0.39
C ALA A 79 -12.33 -9.09 -0.98
N PHE A 80 -12.21 -7.83 -1.40
CA PHE A 80 -12.65 -7.38 -2.72
C PHE A 80 -11.93 -8.12 -3.85
N PHE A 81 -10.65 -8.44 -3.65
CA PHE A 81 -9.86 -9.22 -4.59
C PHE A 81 -9.98 -10.74 -4.38
N GLY A 82 -10.88 -11.21 -3.51
CA GLY A 82 -11.12 -12.64 -3.28
C GLY A 82 -10.01 -13.36 -2.52
N TYR A 83 -9.17 -12.62 -1.79
CA TYR A 83 -8.10 -13.19 -0.96
C TYR A 83 -8.49 -13.21 0.51
N GLN A 84 -7.96 -14.19 1.26
CA GLN A 84 -7.85 -14.04 2.70
C GLN A 84 -6.83 -12.94 3.04
N PRO A 85 -7.02 -12.17 4.13
CA PRO A 85 -6.10 -11.08 4.47
C PRO A 85 -4.64 -11.52 4.60
N GLY A 86 -4.38 -12.74 5.11
CA GLY A 86 -3.03 -13.29 5.22
C GLY A 86 -2.37 -13.57 3.86
N GLU A 87 -3.13 -14.08 2.89
CA GLU A 87 -2.63 -14.34 1.54
C GLU A 87 -2.29 -13.04 0.82
N PHE A 88 -3.15 -12.03 0.96
CA PHE A 88 -2.91 -10.71 0.39
C PHE A 88 -1.69 -10.04 1.04
N LEU A 89 -1.52 -10.18 2.35
CA LEU A 89 -0.33 -9.70 3.06
C LEU A 89 0.93 -10.41 2.58
N GLN A 90 0.87 -11.72 2.37
CA GLN A 90 2.01 -12.49 1.85
C GLN A 90 2.44 -12.00 0.47
N ASP A 91 1.49 -11.71 -0.43
CA ASP A 91 1.79 -11.13 -1.76
C ASP A 91 2.51 -9.77 -1.64
N VAL A 92 2.08 -8.92 -0.69
CA VAL A 92 2.73 -7.64 -0.40
C VAL A 92 4.13 -7.83 0.20
N LEU A 93 4.32 -8.79 1.11
CA LEU A 93 5.62 -9.05 1.73
C LEU A 93 6.63 -9.63 0.73
N ILE A 94 6.19 -10.49 -0.19
CA ILE A 94 7.04 -11.00 -1.28
C ILE A 94 7.48 -9.84 -2.16
N GLU A 95 6.55 -8.99 -2.60
CA GLU A 95 6.89 -7.81 -3.40
C GLU A 95 7.83 -6.85 -2.64
N ALA A 96 7.70 -6.71 -1.32
CA ALA A 96 8.57 -5.87 -0.50
C ALA A 96 10.01 -6.38 -0.39
N ILE A 97 10.22 -7.70 -0.48
CA ILE A 97 11.57 -8.30 -0.54
C ILE A 97 12.24 -7.95 -1.88
N ASP A 98 11.46 -7.92 -2.96
CA ASP A 98 11.93 -7.67 -4.33
C ASP A 98 12.11 -6.17 -4.66
N CYS A 99 11.63 -5.26 -3.80
CA CYS A 99 11.82 -3.80 -3.90
C CYS A 99 13.07 -3.33 -3.17
#